data_AF-A0A946P6Q6-F1
#
_entry.id   AF-A0A946P6Q6-F1
#
_cell.length_a   1.000
_cell.length_b   1.000
_cell.length_c   1.000
_cell.angle_alpha   90.00
_cell.angle_beta   90.00
_cell.angle_gamma   90.00
#
_symmetry.space_group_name_H-M   'P 1'
#
loop_
_entity.id
_entity.type
_entity.pdbx_description
1 polymer ?
#
loop_
_entity_poly.entity_id
_entity_poly.type
_entity_poly.pdbx_seq_one_letter_code
_entity_poly.pdbx_strand_id
1 'polypeptide(L)'
;MGSRAGALAGANVEGLPILLTECGGVGYGRYSDSDFSYGDLPETEVALQAAIDAIAQMIHAAPKLQGFVWTQFTDVQQEVNGLLYFDRTPKLPIETLHEIITSIG
;
A
#
# COMPACT_ATOMS: atom_id res chain seq x y z
N MET A 1 -25.13 -5.68 12.29
CA MET A 1 -23.71 -5.52 12.64
C MET A 1 -23.42 -6.51 13.76
N GLY A 2 -22.64 -7.55 13.50
CA GLY A 2 -22.51 -8.70 14.39
C GLY A 2 -21.95 -9.86 13.60
N SER A 3 -20.81 -10.38 14.06
CA SER A 3 -19.84 -11.23 13.35
C SER A 3 -18.95 -10.51 12.33
N ARG A 4 -17.64 -10.68 12.48
CA ARG A 4 -16.62 -10.45 11.42
C ARG A 4 -16.15 -11.84 10.97
N ALA A 5 -16.02 -12.05 9.66
CA ALA A 5 -15.45 -13.29 9.14
C ALA A 5 -14.03 -13.49 9.73
N GLY A 6 -13.75 -14.69 10.24
CA GLY A 6 -12.48 -15.02 10.92
C GLY A 6 -12.47 -14.82 12.43
N ALA A 7 -13.52 -14.26 13.04
CA ALA A 7 -13.64 -14.19 14.50
C ALA A 7 -14.09 -15.54 15.10
N LEU A 8 -13.59 -15.88 16.28
CA LEU A 8 -14.04 -17.06 17.04
C LEU A 8 -15.53 -16.94 17.41
N ALA A 9 -16.21 -18.08 17.52
CA ALA A 9 -17.61 -18.13 17.95
C ALA A 9 -17.78 -17.45 19.33
N GLY A 10 -18.73 -16.52 19.44
CA GLY A 10 -18.99 -15.76 20.66
C GLY A 10 -18.07 -14.54 20.88
N ALA A 11 -17.08 -14.29 20.03
CA ALA A 11 -16.24 -13.10 20.13
C ALA A 11 -17.04 -11.82 19.82
N ASN A 12 -16.96 -10.82 20.71
CA ASN A 12 -17.45 -9.48 20.42
C ASN A 12 -16.34 -8.65 19.76
N VAL A 13 -16.49 -8.43 18.47
CA VAL A 13 -15.57 -7.63 17.63
C VAL A 13 -16.11 -6.24 17.29
N GLU A 14 -17.26 -5.89 17.88
CA GLU A 14 -17.84 -4.56 17.75
C GLU A 14 -16.95 -3.53 18.47
N GLY A 15 -16.72 -2.39 17.83
CA GLY A 15 -15.88 -1.32 18.38
C GLY A 15 -14.38 -1.60 18.41
N LEU A 16 -13.91 -2.83 18.14
CA LEU A 16 -12.47 -3.12 18.09
C LEU A 16 -11.81 -2.36 16.92
N PRO A 17 -10.59 -1.82 17.12
CA PRO A 17 -9.85 -1.09 16.10
C PRO A 17 -9.62 -1.97 14.86
N ILE A 18 -9.54 -1.33 13.70
CA ILE A 18 -9.22 -2.00 12.43
C ILE A 18 -7.86 -1.51 11.98
N LEU A 19 -6.95 -2.45 11.72
CA LEU A 19 -5.68 -2.17 11.06
C LEU A 19 -5.77 -2.64 9.62
N LEU A 20 -5.35 -1.79 8.69
CA LEU A 20 -5.13 -2.19 7.30
C LEU A 20 -3.71 -2.74 7.17
N THR A 21 -3.56 -4.05 7.36
CA THR A 21 -2.23 -4.68 7.49
C THR A 21 -1.47 -4.83 6.18
N GLU A 22 -2.14 -4.65 5.03
CA GLU A 22 -1.51 -4.61 3.71
C GLU A 22 -2.26 -3.59 2.83
N CYS A 23 -1.53 -2.62 2.28
CA CYS A 23 -2.02 -1.63 1.33
C CYS A 23 -0.88 -1.08 0.47
N GLY A 24 -1.21 -0.41 -0.64
CA GLY A 24 -0.19 0.08 -1.57
C GLY A 24 -0.02 -0.90 -2.73
N GLY A 25 1.20 -1.36 -2.94
CA GLY A 25 1.48 -2.38 -3.95
C GLY A 25 1.36 -1.89 -5.39
N VAL A 26 1.76 -0.64 -5.68
CA VAL A 26 1.79 -0.11 -7.05
C VAL A 26 3.09 -0.54 -7.73
N GLY A 27 2.99 -1.38 -8.76
CA GLY A 27 4.16 -1.79 -9.54
C GLY A 27 4.73 -0.66 -10.39
N TYR A 28 6.06 -0.59 -10.48
CA TYR A 28 6.75 0.38 -11.34
C TYR A 28 8.19 -0.07 -11.60
N GLY A 29 8.66 0.05 -12.85
CA GLY A 29 10.04 -0.23 -13.23
C GLY A 29 10.20 -0.96 -14.56
N ARG A 30 11.39 -1.53 -14.79
CA ARG A 30 11.67 -2.37 -15.97
C ARG A 30 11.32 -3.82 -15.66
N TYR A 31 10.43 -4.37 -16.46
CA TYR A 31 9.93 -5.72 -16.31
C TYR A 31 10.77 -6.72 -17.10
N SER A 32 11.01 -7.88 -16.50
CA SER A 32 11.21 -9.15 -17.19
C SER A 32 9.85 -9.85 -17.35
N ASP A 33 9.75 -10.82 -18.26
CA ASP A 33 8.53 -11.62 -18.45
C ASP A 33 8.12 -12.42 -17.18
N SER A 34 8.96 -12.45 -16.14
CA SER A 34 8.71 -13.16 -14.89
C SER A 34 8.24 -12.28 -13.72
N ASP A 35 8.05 -10.97 -13.91
CA ASP A 35 7.72 -10.04 -12.82
C ASP A 35 6.19 -9.91 -12.60
N PHE A 36 5.78 -9.68 -11.36
CA PHE A 36 4.38 -9.55 -10.93
C PHE A 36 4.10 -8.18 -10.26
N SER A 37 2.94 -7.60 -10.59
CA SER A 37 2.38 -6.43 -9.92
C SER A 37 0.86 -6.56 -9.79
N TYR A 38 0.29 -5.86 -8.82
CA TYR A 38 -1.14 -5.62 -8.77
C TYR A 38 -1.54 -4.56 -9.81
N GLY A 39 -2.63 -4.83 -10.54
CA GLY A 39 -3.28 -3.86 -11.44
C GLY A 39 -2.46 -3.45 -12.67
N ASP A 40 -2.96 -2.42 -13.36
CA ASP A 40 -2.26 -1.80 -14.48
C ASP A 40 -1.02 -1.04 -13.99
N LEU A 41 0.07 -1.17 -14.73
CA LEU A 41 1.36 -0.62 -14.37
C LEU A 41 1.50 0.83 -14.82
N PRO A 42 1.75 1.79 -13.92
CA PRO A 42 2.14 3.13 -14.32
C PRO A 42 3.38 3.12 -15.22
N GLU A 43 3.31 3.86 -16.33
CA GLU A 43 4.42 3.97 -17.28
C GLU A 43 5.35 5.16 -16.97
N THR A 44 4.92 6.08 -16.10
CA THR A 44 5.65 7.31 -15.73
C THR A 44 5.68 7.52 -14.23
N GLU A 45 6.68 8.25 -13.72
CA GLU A 45 6.75 8.63 -12.31
C GLU A 45 5.52 9.44 -11.87
N VAL A 46 4.97 10.27 -12.76
CA VAL A 46 3.75 11.05 -12.51
C VAL A 46 2.55 10.11 -12.29
N ALA A 47 2.41 9.08 -13.12
CA ALA A 47 1.34 8.09 -12.97
C ALA A 47 1.53 7.22 -11.71
N LEU A 48 2.78 6.87 -11.38
CA LEU A 48 3.11 6.17 -10.13
C LEU A 48 2.71 7.01 -8.90
N GLN A 49 3.12 8.27 -8.88
CA GLN A 49 2.78 9.18 -7.78
C GLN A 49 1.27 9.32 -7.62
N ALA A 50 0.54 9.53 -8.72
CA ALA A 50 -0.92 9.65 -8.69
C ALA A 50 -1.61 8.39 -8.14
N ALA A 51 -1.09 7.20 -8.44
CA ALA A 51 -1.61 5.95 -7.91
C ALA A 51 -1.35 5.80 -6.39
N ILE A 52 -0.15 6.16 -5.92
CA ILE A 52 0.20 6.16 -4.50
C ILE A 52 -0.66 7.18 -3.74
N ASP A 53 -0.82 8.39 -4.28
CA ASP A 53 -1.67 9.45 -3.72
C ASP A 53 -3.12 9.01 -3.58
N ALA A 54 -3.68 8.35 -4.60
CA ALA A 54 -5.05 7.85 -4.56
C ALA A 54 -5.23 6.82 -3.42
N ILE A 55 -4.27 5.91 -3.23
CA ILE A 55 -4.30 4.94 -2.12
C ILE A 55 -4.19 5.66 -0.77
N ALA A 56 -3.26 6.60 -0.63
CA ALA A 56 -3.08 7.40 0.58
C ALA A 56 -4.37 8.14 0.97
N GLN A 57 -5.03 8.80 0.00
CA GLN A 57 -6.29 9.50 0.21
C GLN A 57 -7.43 8.56 0.63
N MET A 58 -7.52 7.37 0.04
CA MET A 58 -8.54 6.37 0.43
C MET A 58 -8.34 5.89 1.88
N ILE A 59 -7.09 5.69 2.30
CA ILE A 59 -6.77 5.29 3.68
C ILE A 59 -7.11 6.42 4.65
N HIS A 60 -6.68 7.65 4.34
CA HIS A 60 -6.96 8.83 5.15
C HIS A 60 -8.48 9.06 5.33
N ALA A 61 -9.26 8.85 4.26
CA ALA A 61 -10.71 9.02 4.27
C ALA A 61 -11.48 7.90 5.00
N ALA A 62 -10.80 6.88 5.55
CA ALA A 62 -11.42 5.73 6.19
C ALA A 62 -11.43 5.85 7.73
N PRO A 63 -12.45 6.48 8.35
CA PRO A 63 -12.45 6.82 9.79
C PRO A 63 -12.46 5.63 10.75
N LYS A 64 -12.70 4.41 10.23
CA LYS A 64 -12.69 3.18 11.04
C LYS A 64 -11.30 2.56 11.16
N LEU A 65 -10.35 2.94 10.31
CA LEU A 65 -8.97 2.49 10.41
C LEU A 65 -8.29 3.23 11.57
N GLN A 66 -7.43 2.51 12.30
CA GLN A 66 -6.63 3.03 13.40
C GLN A 66 -5.12 2.91 13.12
N GLY A 67 -4.78 2.50 11.90
CA GLY A 67 -3.42 2.31 11.45
C GLY A 67 -3.40 1.51 10.15
N PHE A 68 -2.26 1.60 9.46
CA PHE A 68 -2.01 0.89 8.21
C PHE A 68 -0.57 0.39 8.17
N VAL A 69 -0.30 -0.56 7.29
CA VAL A 69 1.03 -1.02 6.94
C VAL A 69 1.16 -0.95 5.41
N TRP A 70 1.98 -0.01 4.95
CA TRP A 70 2.30 0.08 3.53
C TRP A 70 3.14 -1.14 3.12
N THR A 71 2.61 -1.89 2.15
CA THR A 71 3.19 -3.12 1.63
C THR A 71 3.24 -3.00 0.11
N GLN A 72 4.42 -2.95 -0.53
CA GLN A 72 5.75 -3.27 0.00
C GLN A 72 6.65 -2.04 0.20
N PHE A 73 7.62 -2.16 1.10
CA PHE A 73 8.66 -1.13 1.29
C PHE A 73 9.69 -1.17 0.15
N THR A 74 10.19 -2.36 -0.17
CA THR A 74 11.07 -2.63 -1.31
C THR A 74 10.44 -3.68 -2.20
N ASP A 75 10.85 -3.73 -3.47
CA ASP A 75 10.61 -4.91 -4.30
C ASP A 75 11.20 -6.17 -3.65
N VAL A 76 10.53 -7.31 -3.86
CA VAL A 76 10.94 -8.62 -3.34
C VAL A 76 10.83 -9.66 -4.44
N GLN A 77 11.98 -10.15 -4.90
CA GLN A 77 12.08 -11.16 -5.96
C GLN A 77 11.25 -10.74 -7.20
N GLN A 78 10.17 -11.46 -7.53
CA GLN A 78 9.29 -11.15 -8.65
C GLN A 78 8.26 -10.04 -8.35
N GLU A 79 8.04 -9.70 -7.08
CA GLU A 79 7.10 -8.64 -6.69
C GLU A 79 7.79 -7.28 -6.80
N VAL A 80 7.39 -6.51 -7.81
CA VAL A 80 8.01 -5.21 -8.16
C VAL A 80 7.14 -4.01 -7.75
N ASN A 81 6.44 -4.16 -6.64
CA ASN A 81 5.41 -3.25 -6.13
C ASN A 81 5.85 -2.46 -4.88
N GLY A 82 7.16 -2.42 -4.60
CA GLY A 82 7.73 -1.65 -3.52
C GLY A 82 7.79 -0.15 -3.80
N LEU A 83 7.81 0.67 -2.74
CA LEU A 83 8.16 2.09 -2.85
C LEU A 83 9.62 2.31 -3.30
N LEU A 84 10.47 1.34 -2.99
CA LEU A 84 11.87 1.27 -3.35
C LEU A 84 12.11 0.07 -4.27
N TYR A 85 13.09 0.17 -5.14
CA TYR A 85 13.64 -0.96 -5.87
C TYR A 85 14.30 -1.99 -4.92
N PHE A 86 14.63 -3.17 -5.45
CA PHE A 86 15.27 -4.25 -4.68
C PHE A 86 16.58 -3.82 -3.97
N ASP A 87 17.34 -2.90 -4.57
CA ASP A 87 18.57 -2.35 -4.03
C ASP A 87 18.35 -1.21 -3.01
N ARG A 88 17.09 -0.91 -2.68
CA ARG A 88 16.63 0.19 -1.81
C ARG A 88 16.75 1.58 -2.43
N THR A 89 16.99 1.69 -3.73
CA THR A 89 16.87 2.97 -4.43
C THR A 89 15.39 3.39 -4.49
N PRO A 90 15.01 4.62 -4.09
CA PRO A 90 13.62 5.08 -4.18
C PRO A 90 13.08 5.13 -5.62
N LYS A 91 11.81 4.76 -5.83
CA LYS A 91 11.16 4.86 -7.16
C LYS A 91 10.63 6.26 -7.48
N LEU A 92 10.45 7.08 -6.46
CA LEU A 92 10.16 8.51 -6.53
C LEU A 92 11.17 9.24 -5.60
N PRO A 93 11.36 10.56 -5.73
CA PRO A 93 12.14 11.32 -4.75
C PRO A 93 11.70 11.00 -3.32
N ILE A 94 12.66 10.79 -2.42
CA ILE A 94 12.36 10.30 -1.07
C ILE A 94 11.52 11.30 -0.28
N GLU A 95 11.68 12.59 -0.57
CA GLU A 95 10.89 13.68 -0.03
C GLU A 95 9.42 13.56 -0.42
N THR A 96 9.15 13.25 -1.70
CA THR A 96 7.79 12.99 -2.20
C THR A 96 7.15 11.80 -1.48
N LEU A 97 7.87 10.69 -1.35
CA LEU A 97 7.36 9.51 -0.63
C LEU A 97 7.06 9.83 0.85
N HIS A 98 7.96 10.57 1.50
CA HIS A 98 7.78 11.00 2.88
C HIS A 98 6.54 11.90 3.05
N GLU A 99 6.35 12.90 2.19
CA GLU A 99 5.17 13.77 2.19
C GLU A 99 3.88 12.97 2.05
N ILE A 100 3.83 12.01 1.11
CA ILE A 100 2.64 11.19 0.89
C ILE A 100 2.34 10.33 2.13
N ILE A 101 3.32 9.58 2.64
CA ILE A 101 3.12 8.66 3.77
C ILE A 101 2.72 9.42 5.04
N THR A 102 3.35 10.56 5.32
CA THR A 102 3.02 11.37 6.51
C THR A 102 1.67 12.08 6.39
N SER A 103 1.10 12.22 5.19
CA SER A 103 -0.23 12.79 4.99
C SER A 103 -1.39 11.85 5.36
N ILE A 104 -1.14 10.54 5.52
CA ILE A 104 -2.19 9.53 5.70
C ILE A 104 -2.88 9.63 7.08
N GLY A 105 -2.32 10.40 8.02
CA GLY A 105 -2.90 10.66 9.35
C GLY A 105 -1.85 10.85 10.41
#